data_AF-A0A183KMD1-F1
#
_entry.id   AF-A0A183KMD1-F1
#
_cell.length_a   1.000
_cell.length_b   1.000
_cell.length_c   1.000
_cell.angle_alpha   90.00
_cell.angle_beta   90.00
_cell.angle_gamma   90.00
#
_symmetry.space_group_name_H-M   'P 1'
#
loop_
_entity.id
_entity.type
_entity.pdbx_description
1 polymer ?
#
loop_
_entity_poly.entity_id
_entity_poly.type
_entity_poly.pdbx_seq_one_letter_code
_entity_poly.pdbx_strand_id
1 'polypeptide(L)' 'AHQLSPEKWAEVEVIYIDIGDISQADKDYNPNEDPTTFRSEKTGRGPLKPKWWEVIYL' A
#
# COMPACT_ATOMS: atom_id res chain seq x y z
N ALA A 1 -17.41 -1.32 -8.01
CA ALA A 1 -17.14 -2.29 -6.92
C ALA A 1 -18.06 -3.50 -7.09
N HIS A 2 -17.71 -4.65 -6.50
CA HIS A 2 -18.13 -6.04 -6.82
C HIS A 2 -19.64 -6.40 -6.86
N GLN A 3 -20.56 -5.42 -6.75
CA GLN A 3 -22.01 -5.57 -6.93
C GLN A 3 -22.67 -6.65 -6.05
N LEU A 4 -22.14 -6.85 -4.84
CA LEU A 4 -22.76 -7.72 -3.86
C LEU A 4 -24.03 -7.06 -3.29
N SER A 5 -25.01 -7.87 -2.90
CA SER A 5 -26.14 -7.37 -2.13
C SER A 5 -25.67 -6.83 -0.77
N PRO A 6 -26.45 -5.96 -0.10
CA PRO A 6 -26.07 -5.43 1.21
C PRO A 6 -25.75 -6.51 2.24
N GLU A 7 -26.49 -7.62 2.23
CA GLU A 7 -26.32 -8.74 3.15
C GLU A 7 -24.98 -9.44 2.92
N LYS A 8 -24.66 -9.77 1.67
CA LYS A 8 -23.38 -10.39 1.31
C LYS A 8 -22.20 -9.46 1.53
N TRP A 9 -22.39 -8.15 1.34
CA TRP A 9 -21.34 -7.17 1.58
C TRP A 9 -21.00 -7.02 3.07
N ALA A 10 -21.98 -7.17 3.95
CA ALA A 10 -21.76 -7.12 5.40
C ALA A 10 -20.88 -8.27 5.92
N GLU A 11 -20.81 -9.39 5.18
CA GLU A 11 -19.96 -10.54 5.49
C GLU A 11 -18.52 -10.39 4.96
N VAL A 12 -18.24 -9.36 4.15
CA VAL A 12 -16.92 -9.14 3.56
C VAL A 12 -15.98 -8.46 4.55
N GLU A 13 -14.85 -9.10 4.81
CA GLU A 13 -13.71 -8.46 5.45
C GLU A 13 -12.90 -7.65 4.42
N VAL A 14 -12.68 -6.37 4.71
CA VAL A 14 -11.79 -5.51 3.91
C VAL A 14 -10.43 -5.44 4.59
N ILE A 15 -9.43 -6.02 3.94
CA ILE A 15 -8.05 -6.01 4.41
C ILE A 15 -7.28 -4.94 3.62
N TYR A 16 -6.73 -3.96 4.33
CA TYR A 16 -5.86 -2.95 3.73
C TYR A 16 -4.42 -3.45 3.73
N ILE A 17 -3.78 -3.42 2.57
CA ILE A 17 -2.36 -3.76 2.41
C ILE A 17 -1.60 -2.45 2.20
N ASP A 18 -0.77 -2.08 3.15
CA ASP A 18 0.18 -0.97 3.01
C ASP A 18 1.51 -1.48 2.46
N ILE A 19 1.78 -1.19 1.19
CA ILE A 19 3.06 -1.56 0.57
C ILE A 19 4.26 -0.79 1.14
N GLY A 20 4.03 0.29 1.90
CA GLY A 20 5.05 1.03 2.64
C GLY A 20 5.32 0.48 4.04
N ASP A 21 4.60 -0.54 4.50
CA ASP A 21 4.84 -1.21 5.78
C ASP A 21 5.72 -2.46 5.59
N ILE A 22 7.00 -2.32 5.89
CA ILE A 22 7.99 -3.41 5.81
C ILE A 22 8.11 -4.23 7.10
N SER A 23 7.30 -3.95 8.13
CA SER A 23 7.39 -4.65 9.42
C SER A 23 7.07 -6.15 9.33
N GLN A 24 6.37 -6.58 8.27
CA GLN A 24 6.00 -7.98 8.02
C GLN A 24 6.96 -8.71 7.05
N ALA A 25 7.98 -8.04 6.54
CA ALA A 25 8.83 -8.55 5.47
C ALA A 25 9.96 -9.41 6.02
N ASP A 26 9.65 -10.65 6.42
CA ASP A 26 10.64 -11.53 7.07
C ASP A 26 11.34 -12.46 6.05
N LYS A 27 10.58 -13.19 5.22
CA LYS A 27 11.14 -14.19 4.27
C LYS A 27 11.19 -13.75 2.82
N ASP A 28 10.26 -12.91 2.40
CA ASP A 28 10.11 -12.47 1.01
C ASP A 28 10.74 -11.09 0.76
N TYR A 29 11.41 -10.50 1.76
CA TYR A 29 12.01 -9.18 1.63
C TYR A 29 13.19 -9.17 0.64
N ASN A 30 13.10 -8.29 -0.35
CA ASN A 30 14.20 -7.94 -1.23
C ASN A 30 14.42 -6.42 -1.17
N PRO A 31 15.62 -5.93 -0.78
CA PRO A 31 15.89 -4.49 -0.69
C PRO A 31 15.77 -3.76 -2.04
N ASN A 32 15.87 -4.46 -3.16
CA ASN A 32 15.67 -3.87 -4.50
C ASN A 32 14.20 -3.68 -4.86
N GLU A 33 13.29 -4.24 -4.07
CA GLU A 33 11.83 -4.18 -4.27
C GLU A 33 11.14 -3.35 -3.18
N ASP A 34 11.90 -2.76 -2.25
CA ASP A 34 11.39 -1.98 -1.13
C ASP A 34 10.96 -0.55 -1.58
N PRO A 35 9.65 -0.24 -1.57
CA PRO A 35 9.16 1.06 -1.99
C PRO A 35 9.46 2.17 -0.97
N THR A 36 9.87 1.85 0.25
CA THR A 36 10.28 2.81 1.29
C THR A 36 11.70 3.35 1.08
N THR A 37 12.48 2.70 0.21
CA THR A 37 13.83 3.11 -0.17
C THR A 37 13.93 3.50 -1.65
N PHE A 38 13.05 2.99 -2.51
CA PHE A 38 13.06 3.28 -3.94
C PHE A 38 12.57 4.71 -4.28
N ARG A 39 13.27 5.37 -5.22
CA ARG A 39 12.83 6.61 -5.87
C ARG A 39 12.85 6.44 -7.39
N SER A 40 11.72 6.70 -8.04
CA SER A 40 11.61 6.67 -9.50
C SER A 40 12.39 7.83 -10.12
N GLU A 41 13.39 7.52 -10.96
CA GLU A 41 14.18 8.55 -11.66
C GLU A 41 13.34 9.36 -12.66
N LYS A 42 12.40 8.69 -13.35
CA LYS A 42 11.60 9.33 -14.41
C LYS A 42 10.49 10.22 -13.87
N THR A 43 9.91 9.87 -12.72
CA THR A 43 8.72 10.56 -12.17
C THR A 43 9.00 11.32 -10.88
N GLY A 44 10.14 11.06 -10.23
CA GLY A 44 10.48 11.62 -8.92
C GLY A 44 9.66 11.06 -7.75
N ARG A 45 8.73 10.13 -8.00
CA ARG A 45 7.90 9.48 -6.96
C ARG A 45 8.74 8.62 -6.03
N GLY A 46 8.28 8.52 -4.79
CA GLY A 46 8.96 7.79 -3.73
C GLY A 46 10.19 8.53 -3.17
N PRO A 47 10.81 8.02 -2.11
CA PRO A 47 10.39 6.84 -1.34
C PRO A 47 9.04 7.00 -0.64
N LEU A 48 8.28 5.92 -0.50
CA LEU A 48 7.05 5.93 0.28
C LEU A 48 7.38 6.14 1.75
N LYS A 49 6.85 7.22 2.33
CA LYS A 49 6.96 7.52 3.76
C LYS A 49 5.70 7.02 4.49
N PRO A 50 5.73 6.88 5.82
CA PRO A 50 4.52 6.59 6.57
C PRO A 50 3.38 7.51 6.14
N LYS A 51 2.19 6.94 5.93
CA LYS A 51 1.00 7.66 5.42
C LYS A 51 1.15 8.20 3.98
N TRP A 52 1.90 7.53 3.11
CA TRP A 52 2.06 7.93 1.70
C TRP A 52 0.72 8.03 0.92
N TRP A 53 -0.33 7.35 1.39
CA TRP A 53 -1.68 7.37 0.83
C TRP A 53 -2.55 8.54 1.32
N GLU A 54 -2.11 9.29 2.34
CA GLU A 54 -2.81 10.50 2.76
C GLU A 54 -2.60 11.58 1.70
N VAL A 55 -3.66 11.94 0.99
CA VAL A 55 -3.66 13.08 0.09
C VAL A 55 -3.59 14.35 0.94
N ILE A 56 -2.40 14.92 1.07
CA ILE A 56 -2.25 16.31 1.55
C ILE A 56 -2.72 17.19 0.40
N TYR A 57 -3.95 17.69 0.48
CA TYR A 57 -4.37 18.82 -0.34
C TYR A 57 -3.47 20.02 0.00
N LEU A 58 -2.74 20.51 -0.99
CA LEU A 58 -2.31 21.91 -1.09
C LEU A 58 -3.18 22.59 -2.14
#